data_AF-A0A970FRT0-F1
#
_entry.id   AF-A0A970FRT0-F1
#
_cell.length_a   1.000
_cell.length_b   1.000
_cell.length_c   1.000
_cell.angle_alpha   90.00
_cell.angle_beta   90.00
_cell.angle_gamma   90.00
#
_symmetry.space_group_name_H-M   'P 1'
#
loop_
_entity.id
_entity.type
_entity.pdbx_description
1 polymer ?
#
loop_
_entity_poly.entity_id
_entity_poly.type
_entity_poly.pdbx_seq_one_letter_code
_entity_poly.pdbx_strand_id
1 'polypeptide(L)'
;MRIRNLNDMMTPVAPKTLEEWEGIKSELLNNLKFATSIELLKHDAPLDAHIYPAKEYDGFVIETVVVQTLPGFYLAGNIYRPKDISKKYPAVLQPHGHWTKGRIDMQERGMLPTRYANFALRGIVAFVYDMIGYNDTNQIPHNGYNHEYEKYNYGRFSLQFNNSIKALDFVESLPYVDKVRIGCTGCSGGGTQTYFLTAYDKRIMASAPINMSSVKMQGGCICENITFLRTDYCNVDYTMMTAPRYLFMAASDGDWTVHSQEIEFPAMKKIYALYHAEDRFVPYYRSAPHCYEKCTREQVYKFFCKAFGITDPYDGEVDIEVDILSLTIGGIPDYIGKIKDEAELFEVAKGIIKSNLAKLSDEEKAKIARRVYALDRDYCLDISYIVTEIDAQNGKTTIKLGECPKNTEDMGIEYYHTYNIADDAKRVSGLVNLMNAYPNAYFSASGKTAALVEIAAKYANPVNLQLDAVDASGVFIPGCALVSCNNL
;
A
#
# COMPACT_ATOMS: atom_id res chain seq x y z
N MET A 1 -5.89 6.96 22.86
CA MET A 1 -5.47 6.57 21.51
C MET A 1 -6.58 6.99 20.54
N ARG A 2 -6.31 7.82 19.53
CA ARG A 2 -7.31 8.17 18.51
C ARG A 2 -7.22 7.12 17.41
N ILE A 3 -8.25 6.27 17.29
CA ILE A 3 -8.37 5.35 16.15
C ILE A 3 -8.59 6.24 14.93
N ARG A 4 -7.59 6.30 14.04
CA ARG A 4 -7.72 7.05 12.80
C ARG A 4 -8.58 6.27 11.83
N ASN A 5 -9.45 6.96 11.11
CA ASN A 5 -10.20 6.39 9.98
C ASN A 5 -9.67 6.94 8.65
N LEU A 6 -10.13 6.35 7.54
CA LEU A 6 -9.68 6.69 6.17
C LEU A 6 -9.93 8.16 5.78
N ASN A 7 -10.80 8.87 6.51
CA ASN A 7 -11.22 10.25 6.26
C ASN A 7 -10.61 11.27 7.23
N ASP A 8 -9.76 10.84 8.16
CA ASP A 8 -9.11 11.77 9.09
C ASP A 8 -8.13 12.67 8.33
N MET A 9 -8.26 13.98 8.54
CA MET A 9 -7.34 14.96 7.97
C MET A 9 -5.93 14.74 8.50
N MET A 10 -5.02 14.47 7.58
CA MET A 10 -3.59 14.30 7.84
C MET A 10 -2.84 15.59 7.49
N THR A 11 -1.60 15.70 7.94
CA THR A 11 -0.70 16.79 7.55
C THR A 11 0.48 16.16 6.80
N PRO A 12 0.77 16.58 5.55
CA PRO A 12 1.94 16.12 4.84
C PRO A 12 3.21 16.50 5.59
N VAL A 13 4.27 15.72 5.40
CA VAL A 13 5.58 16.08 5.93
C VAL A 13 6.07 17.40 5.30
N ALA A 14 6.80 18.19 6.08
CA ALA A 14 7.28 19.51 5.68
C ALA A 14 8.78 19.67 5.97
N PRO A 15 9.66 18.93 5.29
CA PRO A 15 11.11 19.05 5.45
C PRO A 15 11.59 20.45 5.07
N LYS A 16 12.64 20.93 5.74
CA LYS A 16 13.26 22.24 5.50
C LYS A 16 14.45 22.16 4.56
N THR A 17 15.09 20.99 4.48
CA THR A 17 16.28 20.77 3.66
C THR A 17 16.10 19.55 2.75
N LEU A 18 16.91 19.49 1.68
CA LEU A 18 16.95 18.33 0.80
C LEU A 18 17.39 17.06 1.55
N GLU A 19 18.34 17.19 2.49
CA GLU A 19 18.81 16.06 3.30
C GLU A 19 17.70 15.49 4.19
N GLU A 20 16.94 16.35 4.87
CA GLU A 20 15.77 15.92 5.66
C GLU A 20 14.74 15.20 4.78
N TRP A 21 14.49 15.73 3.58
CA TRP A 21 13.55 15.11 2.64
C TRP A 21 14.04 13.74 2.15
N GLU A 22 15.31 13.58 1.78
CA GLU A 22 15.87 12.30 1.33
C GLU A 22 15.85 11.24 2.46
N GLY A 23 16.02 11.66 3.72
CA GLY A 23 15.81 10.82 4.89
C GLY A 23 14.36 10.30 4.96
N ILE A 24 13.38 11.21 4.92
CA ILE A 24 11.95 10.85 4.97
C ILE A 24 11.55 9.98 3.76
N LYS A 25 12.03 10.30 2.56
CA LYS A 25 11.79 9.52 1.35
C LYS A 25 12.29 8.08 1.48
N SER A 26 13.42 7.87 2.15
CA SER A 26 13.95 6.55 2.45
C SER A 26 13.07 5.79 3.45
N GLU A 27 12.55 6.48 4.48
CA GLU A 27 11.63 5.90 5.46
C GLU A 27 10.29 5.49 4.84
N LEU A 28 9.71 6.35 3.98
CA LEU A 28 8.50 6.09 3.20
C LEU A 28 8.68 4.89 2.28
N LEU A 29 9.79 4.82 1.54
CA LEU A 29 10.08 3.70 0.65
C LEU A 29 10.19 2.38 1.42
N ASN A 30 10.90 2.40 2.55
CA ASN A 30 11.01 1.23 3.42
C ASN A 30 9.65 0.85 4.01
N ASN A 31 8.79 1.83 4.31
CA ASN A 31 7.42 1.58 4.79
C ASN A 31 6.58 0.86 3.73
N LEU A 32 6.58 1.37 2.50
CA LEU A 32 5.86 0.79 1.39
C LEU A 32 6.31 -0.64 1.13
N LYS A 33 7.63 -0.88 1.12
CA LYS A 33 8.21 -2.22 0.93
C LYS A 33 7.78 -3.21 2.02
N PHE A 34 7.82 -2.75 3.27
CA PHE A 34 7.41 -3.54 4.42
C PHE A 34 5.91 -3.87 4.40
N ALA A 35 5.07 -2.85 4.26
CA ALA A 35 3.61 -2.97 4.30
C ALA A 35 3.02 -3.83 3.18
N THR A 36 3.77 -4.04 2.09
CA THR A 36 3.34 -4.82 0.93
C THR A 36 4.06 -6.16 0.78
N SER A 37 5.07 -6.44 1.61
CA SER A 37 6.00 -7.57 1.41
C SER A 37 6.61 -7.62 0.00
N ILE A 38 6.63 -6.51 -0.75
CA ILE A 38 6.86 -6.57 -2.21
C ILE A 38 8.27 -7.07 -2.58
N GLU A 39 9.26 -6.77 -1.75
CA GLU A 39 10.63 -7.29 -1.92
C GLU A 39 10.69 -8.80 -1.67
N LEU A 40 9.89 -9.31 -0.74
CA LEU A 40 9.81 -10.73 -0.41
C LEU A 40 8.93 -11.50 -1.40
N LEU A 41 8.05 -10.83 -2.15
CA LEU A 41 7.24 -11.43 -3.21
C LEU A 41 7.99 -11.59 -4.55
N LYS A 42 9.22 -11.08 -4.66
CA LYS A 42 10.03 -11.23 -5.88
C LYS A 42 10.34 -12.71 -6.15
N HIS A 43 10.24 -13.10 -7.41
CA HIS A 43 10.59 -14.43 -7.88
C HIS A 43 11.37 -14.35 -9.20
N ASP A 44 12.23 -15.34 -9.43
CA ASP A 44 13.14 -15.38 -10.59
C ASP A 44 12.50 -15.97 -11.85
N ALA A 45 11.20 -16.28 -11.82
CA ALA A 45 10.52 -16.81 -12.99
C ALA A 45 10.58 -15.78 -14.14
N PRO A 46 10.90 -16.22 -15.37
CA PRO A 46 10.91 -15.33 -16.52
C PRO A 46 9.52 -14.75 -16.72
N LEU A 47 9.46 -13.56 -17.32
CA LEU A 47 8.21 -12.91 -17.65
C LEU A 47 7.47 -13.74 -18.70
N ASP A 48 6.41 -14.42 -18.29
CA ASP A 48 5.52 -15.16 -19.17
C ASP A 48 4.39 -14.24 -19.64
N ALA A 49 4.41 -13.89 -20.93
CA ALA A 49 3.47 -12.95 -21.52
C ALA A 49 2.91 -13.49 -22.86
N HIS A 50 1.59 -13.45 -23.00
CA HIS A 50 0.86 -13.83 -24.19
C HIS A 50 0.20 -12.60 -24.81
N ILE A 51 0.55 -12.30 -26.07
CA ILE A 51 -0.05 -11.22 -26.85
C ILE A 51 -0.96 -11.85 -27.90
N TYR A 52 -2.23 -11.45 -27.90
CA TYR A 52 -3.26 -11.95 -28.80
C TYR A 52 -3.31 -11.12 -30.09
N PRO A 53 -3.94 -11.63 -31.17
CA PRO A 53 -4.00 -10.94 -32.45
C PRO A 53 -4.46 -9.49 -32.32
N ALA A 54 -3.72 -8.60 -32.97
CA ALA A 54 -3.99 -7.16 -32.95
C ALA A 54 -5.26 -6.81 -33.73
N LYS A 55 -6.01 -5.83 -33.23
CA LYS A 55 -7.03 -5.13 -34.00
C LYS A 55 -6.48 -3.79 -34.47
N GLU A 56 -6.56 -3.55 -35.78
CA GLU A 56 -6.11 -2.31 -36.37
C GLU A 56 -7.19 -1.23 -36.36
N TYR A 57 -6.76 0.00 -36.11
CA TYR A 57 -7.56 1.23 -36.22
C TYR A 57 -6.82 2.23 -37.12
N ASP A 58 -7.40 3.39 -37.39
CA ASP A 58 -6.67 4.44 -38.07
C ASP A 58 -5.57 5.01 -37.14
N GLY A 59 -4.32 5.00 -37.60
CA GLY A 59 -3.15 5.50 -36.84
C GLY A 59 -2.58 4.59 -35.74
N PHE A 60 -3.31 3.60 -35.21
CA PHE A 60 -2.85 2.75 -34.10
C PHE A 60 -3.35 1.29 -34.19
N VAL A 61 -2.85 0.45 -33.28
CA VAL A 61 -3.36 -0.91 -33.05
C VAL A 61 -3.64 -1.15 -31.58
N ILE A 62 -4.54 -2.10 -31.31
CA ILE A 62 -4.82 -2.60 -29.97
C ILE A 62 -4.49 -4.10 -29.92
N GLU A 63 -3.75 -4.51 -28.90
CA GLU A 63 -3.43 -5.91 -28.62
C GLU A 63 -3.89 -6.27 -27.20
N THR A 64 -4.57 -7.40 -27.04
CA THR A 64 -4.84 -7.95 -25.70
C THR A 64 -3.60 -8.67 -25.20
N VAL A 65 -3.26 -8.46 -23.94
CA VAL A 65 -2.07 -9.04 -23.31
C VAL A 65 -2.48 -9.74 -22.02
N VAL A 66 -1.87 -10.89 -21.77
CA VAL A 66 -1.90 -11.61 -20.49
C VAL A 66 -0.46 -11.80 -20.01
N VAL A 67 -0.13 -11.36 -18.80
CA VAL A 67 1.22 -11.40 -18.21
C VAL A 67 1.18 -12.11 -16.86
N GLN A 68 2.03 -13.09 -16.62
CA GLN A 68 2.15 -13.74 -15.31
C GLN A 68 2.82 -12.80 -14.30
N THR A 69 2.15 -12.56 -13.17
CA THR A 69 2.65 -11.64 -12.13
C THR A 69 3.06 -12.34 -10.84
N LEU A 70 2.49 -13.51 -10.58
CA LEU A 70 2.95 -14.53 -9.63
C LEU A 70 2.77 -15.90 -10.30
N PRO A 71 3.49 -16.95 -9.90
CA PRO A 71 3.31 -18.28 -10.48
C PRO A 71 1.84 -18.71 -10.49
N GLY A 72 1.30 -18.91 -11.69
CA GLY A 72 -0.11 -19.27 -11.93
C GLY A 72 -1.13 -18.12 -11.86
N PHE A 73 -0.74 -16.90 -11.52
CA PHE A 73 -1.63 -15.73 -11.49
C PHE A 73 -1.25 -14.71 -12.55
N TYR A 74 -2.23 -14.35 -13.38
CA TYR A 74 -2.01 -13.52 -14.55
C TYR A 74 -2.74 -12.19 -14.50
N LEU A 75 -2.10 -11.14 -14.98
CA LEU A 75 -2.65 -9.83 -15.24
C LEU A 75 -3.03 -9.72 -16.71
N ALA A 76 -4.27 -9.35 -16.98
CA ALA A 76 -4.74 -9.04 -18.33
C ALA A 76 -4.85 -7.52 -18.56
N GLY A 77 -4.72 -7.13 -19.82
CA GLY A 77 -4.79 -5.74 -20.24
C GLY A 77 -4.78 -5.57 -21.75
N ASN A 78 -4.68 -4.33 -22.20
CA ASN A 78 -4.53 -3.98 -23.60
C ASN A 78 -3.35 -3.04 -23.80
N ILE A 79 -2.55 -3.31 -24.83
CA ILE A 79 -1.59 -2.35 -25.40
C ILE A 79 -2.29 -1.57 -26.49
N TYR A 80 -2.25 -0.25 -26.40
CA TYR A 80 -2.54 0.67 -27.49
C TYR A 80 -1.20 1.23 -27.97
N ARG A 81 -0.85 1.03 -29.24
CA ARG A 81 0.45 1.48 -29.75
C ARG A 81 0.38 1.97 -31.20
N PRO A 82 1.34 2.80 -31.64
CA PRO A 82 1.52 3.10 -33.05
C PRO A 82 1.70 1.83 -33.90
N LYS A 83 1.30 1.91 -35.18
CA LYS A 83 1.42 0.78 -36.12
C LYS A 83 2.88 0.43 -36.41
N ASP A 84 3.72 1.44 -36.63
CA ASP A 84 5.13 1.30 -36.99
C ASP A 84 5.97 0.92 -35.77
N ILE A 85 6.29 -0.36 -35.60
CA ILE A 85 7.15 -0.86 -34.50
C ILE A 85 8.65 -0.84 -34.83
N SER A 86 9.06 -0.22 -35.94
CA SER A 86 10.49 -0.07 -36.26
C SER A 86 11.18 0.99 -35.39
N LYS A 87 10.40 1.85 -34.74
CA LYS A 87 10.84 2.92 -33.83
C LYS A 87 10.63 2.54 -32.37
N LYS A 88 11.36 3.24 -31.49
CA LYS A 88 11.11 3.19 -30.05
C LYS A 88 10.23 4.34 -29.60
N TYR A 89 9.17 4.02 -28.85
CA TYR A 89 8.19 4.98 -28.36
C TYR A 89 8.24 5.08 -26.84
N PRO A 90 7.98 6.26 -26.27
CA PRO A 90 7.61 6.37 -24.86
C PRO A 90 6.43 5.46 -24.53
N ALA A 91 6.30 5.09 -23.26
CA ALA A 91 5.19 4.30 -22.79
C ALA A 91 4.55 4.90 -21.54
N VAL A 92 3.25 4.72 -21.37
CA VAL A 92 2.49 5.15 -20.19
C VAL A 92 1.64 3.99 -19.68
N LEU A 93 1.92 3.56 -18.45
CA LEU A 93 1.07 2.63 -17.72
C LEU A 93 -0.21 3.34 -17.25
N GLN A 94 -1.36 2.68 -17.40
CA GLN A 94 -2.65 3.27 -17.06
C GLN A 94 -3.49 2.37 -16.15
N PRO A 95 -3.13 2.22 -14.86
CA PRO A 95 -4.04 1.58 -13.91
C PRO A 95 -5.37 2.35 -13.85
N HIS A 96 -6.48 1.63 -13.94
CA HIS A 96 -7.80 2.23 -13.88
C HIS A 96 -8.33 2.30 -12.43
N GLY A 97 -9.21 3.27 -12.15
CA GLY A 97 -9.97 3.32 -10.90
C GLY A 97 -11.19 2.41 -10.93
N HIS A 98 -12.05 2.53 -9.91
CA HIS A 98 -13.28 1.74 -9.74
C HIS A 98 -14.41 2.16 -10.70
N TRP A 99 -14.13 2.15 -12.00
CA TRP A 99 -15.12 2.32 -13.06
C TRP A 99 -16.00 1.07 -13.16
N THR A 100 -17.28 1.23 -13.48
CA THR A 100 -18.26 0.14 -13.50
C THR A 100 -17.83 -1.01 -14.42
N LYS A 101 -17.25 -0.69 -15.59
CA LYS A 101 -16.76 -1.68 -16.55
C LYS A 101 -15.23 -1.80 -16.56
N GLY A 102 -14.56 -1.34 -15.51
CA GLY A 102 -13.09 -1.38 -15.42
C GLY A 102 -12.43 -0.68 -16.59
N ARG A 103 -11.44 -1.32 -17.23
CA ARG A 103 -10.65 -0.68 -18.30
C ARG A 103 -11.42 -0.35 -19.57
N ILE A 104 -12.58 -0.98 -19.81
CA ILE A 104 -13.37 -0.80 -21.04
C ILE A 104 -14.54 0.19 -20.85
N ASP A 105 -14.53 0.95 -19.76
CA ASP A 105 -15.63 1.86 -19.44
C ASP A 105 -15.66 3.10 -20.35
N MET A 106 -16.82 3.35 -20.95
CA MET A 106 -17.08 4.44 -21.91
C MET A 106 -17.95 5.55 -21.31
N GLN A 107 -18.09 5.62 -19.98
CA GLN A 107 -18.76 6.76 -19.35
C GLN A 107 -17.99 8.05 -19.65
N GLU A 108 -18.71 9.12 -19.99
CA GLU A 108 -18.16 10.42 -20.41
C GLU A 108 -17.12 10.97 -19.41
N ARG A 109 -17.37 10.77 -18.12
CA ARG A 109 -16.48 11.14 -17.01
C ARG A 109 -15.11 10.46 -17.03
N GLY A 110 -14.86 9.49 -17.92
CA GLY A 110 -13.57 8.82 -18.06
C GLY A 110 -13.16 8.52 -19.51
N MET A 111 -14.09 8.00 -20.34
CA MET A 111 -13.87 7.60 -21.74
C MET A 111 -12.58 6.78 -21.93
N LEU A 112 -12.46 5.64 -21.24
CA LEU A 112 -11.18 4.96 -21.03
C LEU A 112 -10.53 4.51 -22.36
N PRO A 113 -11.17 3.69 -23.22
CA PRO A 113 -10.63 3.33 -24.53
C PRO A 113 -10.20 4.53 -25.40
N THR A 114 -11.02 5.59 -25.45
CA THR A 114 -10.70 6.83 -26.16
C THR A 114 -9.45 7.50 -25.58
N ARG A 115 -9.31 7.48 -24.24
CA ARG A 115 -8.12 8.02 -23.58
C ARG A 115 -6.86 7.31 -24.06
N TYR A 116 -6.89 5.98 -24.07
CA TYR A 116 -5.73 5.14 -24.41
C TYR A 116 -5.34 5.27 -25.89
N ALA A 117 -6.34 5.29 -26.78
CA ALA A 117 -6.12 5.51 -28.21
C ALA A 117 -5.45 6.86 -28.48
N ASN A 118 -5.82 7.92 -27.75
CA ASN A 118 -5.22 9.24 -27.88
C ASN A 118 -3.74 9.31 -27.47
N PHE A 119 -3.29 8.44 -26.57
CA PHE A 119 -1.84 8.28 -26.32
C PHE A 119 -1.15 7.62 -27.51
N ALA A 120 -1.74 6.54 -28.05
CA ALA A 120 -1.15 5.84 -29.20
C ALA A 120 -1.04 6.74 -30.44
N LEU A 121 -2.07 7.54 -30.73
CA LEU A 121 -2.03 8.54 -31.81
C LEU A 121 -0.90 9.58 -31.64
N ARG A 122 -0.48 9.86 -30.41
CA ARG A 122 0.64 10.78 -30.08
C ARG A 122 2.01 10.11 -30.12
N GLY A 123 2.10 8.86 -30.57
CA GLY A 123 3.35 8.12 -30.55
C GLY A 123 3.75 7.66 -29.14
N ILE A 124 2.77 7.41 -28.26
CA ILE A 124 3.01 6.92 -26.90
C ILE A 124 2.29 5.59 -26.73
N VAL A 125 3.03 4.54 -26.39
CA VAL A 125 2.44 3.23 -26.06
C VAL A 125 1.65 3.37 -24.76
N ALA A 126 0.36 3.06 -24.77
CA ALA A 126 -0.44 3.00 -23.54
C ALA A 126 -0.68 1.53 -23.16
N PHE A 127 -0.23 1.14 -21.98
CA PHE A 127 -0.57 -0.17 -21.41
C PHE A 127 -1.58 0.02 -20.29
N VAL A 128 -2.82 -0.35 -20.56
CA VAL A 128 -3.90 -0.42 -19.58
C VAL A 128 -4.06 -1.85 -19.12
N TYR A 129 -4.25 -2.04 -17.82
CA TYR A 129 -4.38 -3.38 -17.24
C TYR A 129 -5.44 -3.39 -16.15
N ASP A 130 -6.03 -4.56 -15.95
CA ASP A 130 -7.15 -4.75 -15.04
C ASP A 130 -6.74 -4.57 -13.58
N MET A 131 -7.67 -4.05 -12.79
CA MET A 131 -7.68 -4.32 -11.36
C MET A 131 -8.02 -5.80 -11.12
N ILE A 132 -7.55 -6.37 -10.02
CA ILE A 132 -7.90 -7.73 -9.62
C ILE A 132 -9.42 -7.86 -9.51
N GLY A 133 -9.99 -8.91 -10.09
CA GLY A 133 -11.43 -9.16 -10.10
C GLY A 133 -12.23 -8.35 -11.14
N TYR A 134 -11.55 -7.61 -12.01
CA TYR A 134 -12.17 -6.90 -13.13
C TYR A 134 -11.88 -7.61 -14.44
N ASN A 135 -12.86 -7.49 -15.35
CA ASN A 135 -12.80 -7.91 -16.74
C ASN A 135 -12.12 -9.29 -16.94
N ASP A 136 -10.87 -9.34 -17.40
CA ASP A 136 -10.17 -10.59 -17.72
C ASP A 136 -9.28 -11.08 -16.57
N THR A 137 -8.87 -10.20 -15.66
CA THR A 137 -8.16 -10.57 -14.41
C THR A 137 -9.14 -11.01 -13.32
N ASN A 138 -10.04 -11.92 -13.67
CA ASN A 138 -11.15 -12.39 -12.83
C ASN A 138 -10.87 -13.70 -12.07
N GLN A 139 -9.60 -14.11 -11.98
CA GLN A 139 -9.17 -15.34 -11.27
C GLN A 139 -9.56 -15.34 -9.79
N ILE A 140 -9.60 -14.17 -9.15
CA ILE A 140 -10.04 -13.98 -7.76
C ILE A 140 -10.94 -12.73 -7.68
N PRO A 141 -11.87 -12.66 -6.72
CA PRO A 141 -12.75 -11.51 -6.58
C PRO A 141 -11.98 -10.24 -6.18
N HIS A 142 -12.49 -9.09 -6.62
CA HIS A 142 -11.91 -7.80 -6.27
C HIS A 142 -11.98 -7.55 -4.76
N ASN A 143 -13.14 -7.84 -4.19
CA ASN A 143 -13.38 -7.74 -2.76
C ASN A 143 -12.96 -9.02 -2.06
N GLY A 144 -12.40 -8.87 -0.88
CA GLY A 144 -12.23 -9.94 0.09
C GLY A 144 -11.07 -9.65 1.03
N TYR A 145 -11.06 -10.33 2.15
CA TYR A 145 -10.17 -10.03 3.23
C TYR A 145 -10.00 -11.29 4.06
N ASN A 146 -8.76 -11.56 4.47
CA ASN A 146 -8.45 -12.74 5.27
C ASN A 146 -7.35 -12.41 6.27
N HIS A 147 -7.68 -12.48 7.56
CA HIS A 147 -6.75 -12.21 8.66
C HIS A 147 -5.49 -13.08 8.64
N GLU A 148 -5.56 -14.31 8.16
CA GLU A 148 -4.38 -15.18 8.07
C GLU A 148 -3.40 -14.69 7.00
N TYR A 149 -3.92 -14.05 5.95
CA TYR A 149 -3.08 -13.55 4.86
C TYR A 149 -2.37 -12.26 5.25
N GLU A 150 -3.02 -11.43 6.06
CA GLU A 150 -2.45 -10.19 6.57
C GLU A 150 -1.20 -10.41 7.42
N LYS A 151 -1.05 -11.57 8.07
CA LYS A 151 0.17 -11.93 8.82
C LYS A 151 1.42 -11.97 7.94
N TYR A 152 1.25 -12.03 6.62
CA TYR A 152 2.33 -12.00 5.62
C TYR A 152 2.40 -10.66 4.89
N ASN A 153 1.67 -9.64 5.35
CA ASN A 153 1.40 -8.39 4.63
C ASN A 153 0.92 -8.67 3.19
N TYR A 154 0.11 -9.72 3.04
CA TYR A 154 -0.52 -10.10 1.79
C TYR A 154 -1.99 -9.66 1.81
N GLY A 155 -2.39 -8.99 0.74
CA GLY A 155 -3.74 -8.48 0.54
C GLY A 155 -3.94 -7.89 -0.85
N ARG A 156 -5.14 -7.37 -1.12
CA ARG A 156 -5.51 -6.87 -2.46
C ARG A 156 -4.59 -5.76 -2.94
N PHE A 157 -4.25 -4.82 -2.07
CA PHE A 157 -3.28 -3.77 -2.41
C PHE A 157 -1.91 -4.35 -2.77
N SER A 158 -1.34 -5.27 -1.98
CA SER A 158 -0.02 -5.87 -2.29
C SER A 158 0.00 -6.61 -3.63
N LEU A 159 -1.06 -7.36 -3.95
CA LEU A 159 -1.18 -8.08 -5.21
C LEU A 159 -1.35 -7.12 -6.40
N GLN A 160 -2.20 -6.11 -6.25
CA GLN A 160 -2.43 -5.13 -7.30
C GLN A 160 -1.22 -4.23 -7.54
N PHE A 161 -0.47 -3.95 -6.49
CA PHE A 161 0.80 -3.25 -6.56
C PHE A 161 1.86 -4.10 -7.26
N ASN A 162 1.95 -5.40 -6.93
CA ASN A 162 2.80 -6.35 -7.67
C ASN A 162 2.40 -6.44 -9.15
N ASN A 163 1.11 -6.46 -9.47
CA ASN A 163 0.63 -6.40 -10.85
C ASN A 163 1.13 -5.14 -11.57
N SER A 164 1.12 -3.97 -10.91
CA SER A 164 1.62 -2.72 -11.49
C SER A 164 3.14 -2.75 -11.72
N ILE A 165 3.91 -3.40 -10.84
CA ILE A 165 5.36 -3.60 -11.03
C ILE A 165 5.62 -4.55 -12.20
N LYS A 166 4.87 -5.64 -12.31
CA LYS A 166 5.01 -6.62 -13.39
C LYS A 166 4.52 -6.08 -14.73
N ALA A 167 3.52 -5.20 -14.72
CA ALA A 167 3.11 -4.42 -15.87
C ALA A 167 4.24 -3.53 -16.39
N LEU A 168 5.01 -2.91 -15.48
CA LEU A 168 6.17 -2.10 -15.82
C LEU A 168 7.31 -2.96 -16.40
N ASP A 169 7.60 -4.10 -15.77
CA ASP A 169 8.58 -5.07 -16.30
C ASP A 169 8.22 -5.52 -17.72
N PHE A 170 6.94 -5.80 -17.97
CA PHE A 170 6.43 -6.16 -19.29
C PHE A 170 6.60 -5.04 -20.31
N VAL A 171 6.15 -3.83 -19.99
CA VAL A 171 6.27 -2.68 -20.89
C VAL A 171 7.74 -2.40 -21.24
N GLU A 172 8.64 -2.47 -20.27
CA GLU A 172 10.08 -2.28 -20.49
C GLU A 172 10.72 -3.40 -21.35
N SER A 173 10.12 -4.60 -21.36
CA SER A 173 10.60 -5.73 -22.17
C SER A 173 10.30 -5.61 -23.66
N LEU A 174 9.30 -4.79 -24.03
CA LEU A 174 8.86 -4.65 -25.43
C LEU A 174 9.96 -3.98 -26.28
N PRO A 175 10.32 -4.54 -27.46
CA PRO A 175 11.48 -4.08 -28.24
C PRO A 175 11.30 -2.67 -28.82
N TYR A 176 10.04 -2.24 -28.99
CA TYR A 176 9.63 -0.95 -29.51
C TYR A 176 9.33 0.09 -28.41
N VAL A 177 9.61 -0.21 -27.14
CA VAL A 177 9.50 0.76 -26.04
C VAL A 177 10.84 1.41 -25.74
N ASP A 178 10.80 2.73 -25.56
CA ASP A 178 11.92 3.52 -25.06
C ASP A 178 11.94 3.49 -23.52
N LYS A 179 12.90 2.74 -22.99
CA LYS A 179 13.02 2.44 -21.55
C LYS A 179 13.29 3.66 -20.67
N VAL A 180 13.80 4.76 -21.24
CA VAL A 180 14.06 5.99 -20.47
C VAL A 180 12.88 6.97 -20.48
N ARG A 181 11.82 6.69 -21.25
CA ARG A 181 10.62 7.53 -21.37
C ARG A 181 9.37 6.73 -21.01
N ILE A 182 9.30 6.26 -19.76
CA ILE A 182 8.14 5.55 -19.22
C ILE A 182 7.40 6.44 -18.21
N GLY A 183 6.08 6.48 -18.27
CA GLY A 183 5.23 7.21 -17.34
C GLY A 183 4.10 6.37 -16.77
N CYS A 184 3.34 6.95 -15.84
CA CYS A 184 2.16 6.30 -15.27
C CYS A 184 1.06 7.33 -14.99
N THR A 185 -0.20 7.01 -15.31
CA THR A 185 -1.36 7.85 -14.99
C THR A 185 -2.61 7.04 -14.68
N GLY A 186 -3.41 7.52 -13.74
CA GLY A 186 -4.66 6.89 -13.36
C GLY A 186 -5.50 7.82 -12.50
N CYS A 187 -6.81 7.56 -12.44
CA CYS A 187 -7.76 8.33 -11.64
C CYS A 187 -8.28 7.51 -10.47
N SER A 188 -8.55 8.15 -9.32
CA SER A 188 -9.10 7.48 -8.13
C SER A 188 -8.19 6.34 -7.66
N GLY A 189 -8.69 5.12 -7.47
CA GLY A 189 -7.87 3.92 -7.22
C GLY A 189 -6.72 3.70 -8.23
N GLY A 190 -6.89 4.11 -9.49
CA GLY A 190 -5.79 4.12 -10.47
C GLY A 190 -4.73 5.19 -10.16
N GLY A 191 -5.15 6.33 -9.61
CA GLY A 191 -4.27 7.35 -9.05
C GLY A 191 -3.48 6.81 -7.85
N THR A 192 -4.13 6.00 -6.99
CA THR A 192 -3.47 5.28 -5.89
C THR A 192 -2.33 4.41 -6.40
N GLN A 193 -2.59 3.56 -7.39
CA GLN A 193 -1.53 2.73 -7.99
C GLN A 193 -0.44 3.57 -8.67
N THR A 194 -0.83 4.70 -9.29
CA THR A 194 0.11 5.60 -9.99
C THR A 194 1.18 6.17 -9.07
N TYR A 195 0.79 6.81 -7.95
CA TYR A 195 1.79 7.43 -7.08
C TYR A 195 2.60 6.39 -6.29
N PHE A 196 2.03 5.23 -5.92
CA PHE A 196 2.82 4.18 -5.27
C PHE A 196 3.81 3.51 -6.20
N LEU A 197 3.42 3.20 -7.45
CA LEU A 197 4.35 2.66 -8.45
C LEU A 197 5.47 3.65 -8.71
N THR A 198 5.14 4.93 -8.83
CA THR A 198 6.13 6.00 -9.01
C THR A 198 7.05 6.11 -7.80
N ALA A 199 6.54 6.07 -6.58
CA ALA A 199 7.32 6.16 -5.35
C ALA A 199 8.32 5.00 -5.21
N TYR A 200 7.91 3.79 -5.59
CA TYR A 200 8.75 2.59 -5.51
C TYR A 200 9.74 2.46 -6.66
N ASP A 201 9.30 2.68 -7.90
CA ASP A 201 10.08 2.37 -9.09
C ASP A 201 10.61 3.64 -9.79
N LYS A 202 11.94 3.72 -9.87
CA LYS A 202 12.64 4.86 -10.47
C LYS A 202 12.55 4.89 -12.00
N ARG A 203 12.14 3.79 -12.65
CA ARG A 203 11.95 3.73 -14.12
C ARG A 203 10.81 4.64 -14.60
N ILE A 204 9.85 4.98 -13.74
CA ILE A 204 8.78 5.93 -14.07
C ILE A 204 9.38 7.34 -14.13
N MET A 205 9.58 7.90 -15.33
CA MET A 205 10.07 9.26 -15.59
C MET A 205 9.01 10.34 -15.36
N ALA A 206 7.73 10.05 -15.60
CA ALA A 206 6.64 11.02 -15.50
C ALA A 206 5.39 10.40 -14.87
N SER A 207 4.78 11.09 -13.90
CA SER A 207 3.64 10.60 -13.14
C SER A 207 2.47 11.57 -13.23
N ALA A 208 1.26 11.05 -13.41
CA ALA A 208 0.04 11.86 -13.43
C ALA A 208 -1.11 11.21 -12.63
N PRO A 209 -1.06 11.21 -11.29
CA PRO A 209 -2.19 10.81 -10.45
C PRO A 209 -3.32 11.85 -10.52
N ILE A 210 -4.54 11.37 -10.80
CA ILE A 210 -5.73 12.20 -10.98
C ILE A 210 -6.71 11.94 -9.83
N ASN A 211 -7.14 12.99 -9.15
CA ASN A 211 -8.22 12.98 -8.17
C ASN A 211 -8.05 11.93 -7.05
N MET A 212 -6.84 11.76 -6.51
CA MET A 212 -6.59 10.76 -5.47
C MET A 212 -5.60 11.17 -4.38
N SER A 213 -4.49 11.82 -4.74
CA SER A 213 -3.52 12.30 -3.74
C SER A 213 -4.18 13.37 -2.86
N SER A 214 -4.54 13.00 -1.64
CA SER A 214 -5.29 13.82 -0.70
C SER A 214 -4.79 13.59 0.72
N VAL A 215 -4.82 14.65 1.54
CA VAL A 215 -4.60 14.55 2.98
C VAL A 215 -5.82 14.03 3.74
N LYS A 216 -6.98 14.05 3.10
CA LYS A 216 -8.28 13.73 3.70
C LYS A 216 -8.69 12.28 3.49
N MET A 217 -8.46 11.73 2.30
CA MET A 217 -8.93 10.38 1.94
C MET A 217 -7.78 9.48 1.53
N GLN A 218 -7.60 8.37 2.25
CA GLN A 218 -6.49 7.44 1.99
C GLN A 218 -6.79 6.39 0.90
N GLY A 219 -8.04 6.24 0.48
CA GLY A 219 -8.49 5.19 -0.45
C GLY A 219 -9.64 4.41 0.17
N GLY A 220 -10.73 4.24 -0.58
CA GLY A 220 -11.97 3.68 -0.04
C GLY A 220 -12.03 2.16 -0.14
N CYS A 221 -11.17 1.58 -0.97
CA CYS A 221 -11.15 0.15 -1.24
C CYS A 221 -9.97 -0.56 -0.56
N ILE A 222 -10.14 -1.84 -0.27
CA ILE A 222 -9.07 -2.73 0.20
C ILE A 222 -7.93 -2.90 -0.81
N CYS A 223 -8.15 -2.56 -2.07
CA CYS A 223 -7.13 -2.58 -3.11
C CYS A 223 -6.25 -1.32 -3.11
N GLU A 224 -6.54 -0.37 -2.22
CA GLU A 224 -5.82 0.89 -2.01
C GLU A 224 -5.18 0.98 -0.63
N ASN A 225 -5.39 -0.04 0.21
CA ASN A 225 -5.02 -0.06 1.62
C ASN A 225 -4.43 -1.42 2.00
N ILE A 226 -3.45 -1.38 2.89
CA ILE A 226 -2.94 -2.55 3.60
C ILE A 226 -2.42 -2.11 4.96
N THR A 227 -2.37 -3.04 5.91
CA THR A 227 -1.83 -2.80 7.25
C THR A 227 -0.43 -2.17 7.16
N PHE A 228 -0.17 -1.21 8.05
CA PHE A 228 1.09 -0.45 8.15
C PHE A 228 1.40 0.54 7.01
N LEU A 229 0.59 0.64 5.95
CA LEU A 229 0.92 1.50 4.80
C LEU A 229 0.99 3.01 5.15
N ARG A 230 0.16 3.48 6.07
CA ARG A 230 -0.10 4.91 6.32
C ARG A 230 -0.28 5.24 7.82
N THR A 231 0.60 4.71 8.66
CA THR A 231 0.56 4.95 10.12
C THR A 231 0.90 6.41 10.43
N ASP A 232 2.00 6.89 9.84
CA ASP A 232 2.57 8.20 10.12
C ASP A 232 2.57 9.14 8.91
N TYR A 233 2.21 8.61 7.73
CA TYR A 233 2.27 9.30 6.45
C TYR A 233 0.95 9.17 5.66
N CYS A 234 0.70 10.10 4.76
CA CYS A 234 -0.48 10.16 3.89
C CYS A 234 -0.13 9.94 2.40
N ASN A 235 -1.17 9.86 1.56
CA ASN A 235 -1.03 9.76 0.10
C ASN A 235 -0.15 10.86 -0.52
N VAL A 236 -0.18 12.06 0.05
CA VAL A 236 0.60 13.20 -0.44
C VAL A 236 2.09 12.96 -0.24
N ASP A 237 2.48 12.35 0.88
CA ASP A 237 3.88 12.04 1.19
C ASP A 237 4.49 11.08 0.17
N TYR A 238 3.75 10.04 -0.21
CA TYR A 238 4.15 9.13 -1.28
C TYR A 238 4.15 9.81 -2.65
N THR A 239 3.20 10.70 -2.93
CA THR A 239 3.16 11.45 -4.20
C THR A 239 4.37 12.39 -4.33
N MET A 240 4.81 13.01 -3.23
CA MET A 240 6.00 13.87 -3.16
C MET A 240 7.28 13.13 -3.56
N MET A 241 7.35 11.80 -3.37
CA MET A 241 8.50 10.97 -3.80
C MET A 241 8.73 10.95 -5.31
N THR A 242 7.80 11.49 -6.11
CA THR A 242 8.01 11.70 -7.55
C THR A 242 9.17 12.66 -7.80
N ALA A 243 9.33 13.70 -6.98
CA ALA A 243 10.38 14.70 -7.15
C ALA A 243 11.79 14.05 -7.20
N PRO A 244 12.67 14.49 -8.11
CA PRO A 244 12.54 15.62 -9.05
C PRO A 244 12.04 15.24 -10.47
N ARG A 245 11.32 14.12 -10.61
CA ARG A 245 10.78 13.67 -11.90
C ARG A 245 9.54 14.48 -12.30
N TYR A 246 9.00 14.27 -13.49
CA TYR A 246 7.82 15.05 -13.93
C TYR A 246 6.58 14.59 -13.17
N LEU A 247 5.82 15.53 -12.61
CA LEU A 247 4.55 15.27 -11.92
C LEU A 247 3.46 16.20 -12.41
N PHE A 248 2.38 15.62 -12.90
CA PHE A 248 1.09 16.29 -13.05
C PHE A 248 0.18 15.83 -11.92
N MET A 249 -0.42 16.75 -11.17
CA MET A 249 -1.36 16.37 -10.11
C MET A 249 -2.68 17.07 -10.34
N ALA A 250 -3.71 16.30 -10.66
CA ALA A 250 -5.06 16.82 -10.81
C ALA A 250 -5.89 16.63 -9.55
N ALA A 251 -6.73 17.62 -9.28
CA ALA A 251 -7.66 17.65 -8.18
C ALA A 251 -8.95 18.40 -8.57
N SER A 252 -10.02 18.19 -7.82
CA SER A 252 -11.26 18.93 -7.98
C SER A 252 -11.98 19.21 -6.67
N ASP A 253 -12.89 20.18 -6.69
CA ASP A 253 -13.73 20.55 -5.54
C ASP A 253 -14.87 19.56 -5.25
N GLY A 254 -15.23 18.72 -6.24
CA GLY A 254 -16.30 17.74 -6.13
C GLY A 254 -15.87 16.40 -5.52
N ASP A 255 -14.66 16.29 -4.97
CA ASP A 255 -14.19 15.09 -4.28
C ASP A 255 -13.24 15.39 -3.11
N TRP A 256 -12.63 14.33 -2.55
CA TRP A 256 -11.73 14.43 -1.40
C TRP A 256 -10.43 15.21 -1.66
N THR A 257 -10.14 15.58 -2.90
CA THR A 257 -9.00 16.43 -3.29
C THR A 257 -9.30 17.94 -3.22
N VAL A 258 -10.48 18.32 -2.71
CA VAL A 258 -10.92 19.73 -2.55
C VAL A 258 -9.93 20.66 -1.85
N HIS A 259 -9.05 20.14 -1.00
CA HIS A 259 -8.06 20.94 -0.27
C HIS A 259 -6.74 21.16 -1.03
N SER A 260 -6.64 20.66 -2.27
CA SER A 260 -5.38 20.61 -3.01
C SER A 260 -4.77 21.98 -3.29
N GLN A 261 -5.59 23.02 -3.45
CA GLN A 261 -5.07 24.36 -3.67
C GLN A 261 -4.40 24.92 -2.41
N GLU A 262 -4.94 24.60 -1.23
CA GLU A 262 -4.50 25.13 0.06
C GLU A 262 -3.41 24.28 0.71
N ILE A 263 -3.40 22.96 0.50
CA ILE A 263 -2.55 22.03 1.27
C ILE A 263 -1.61 21.24 0.34
N GLU A 264 -2.14 20.41 -0.55
CA GLU A 264 -1.36 19.43 -1.30
C GLU A 264 -0.42 20.07 -2.33
N PHE A 265 -0.90 21.02 -3.14
CA PHE A 265 -0.07 21.69 -4.14
C PHE A 265 1.03 22.56 -3.51
N PRO A 266 0.78 23.35 -2.45
CA PRO A 266 1.85 24.04 -1.73
C PRO A 266 2.90 23.09 -1.14
N ALA A 267 2.49 21.95 -0.57
CA ALA A 267 3.43 20.95 -0.06
C ALA A 267 4.33 20.40 -1.18
N MET A 268 3.73 20.02 -2.32
CA MET A 268 4.45 19.53 -3.48
C MET A 268 5.46 20.56 -4.02
N LYS A 269 5.03 21.83 -4.17
CA LYS A 269 5.91 22.92 -4.65
C LYS A 269 7.15 23.09 -3.76
N LYS A 270 6.99 22.99 -2.44
CA LYS A 270 8.13 23.06 -1.50
C LYS A 270 9.13 21.95 -1.74
N ILE A 271 8.67 20.71 -1.92
CA ILE A 271 9.56 19.58 -2.22
C ILE A 271 10.29 19.78 -3.54
N TYR A 272 9.59 20.19 -4.61
CA TYR A 272 10.24 20.44 -5.90
C TYR A 272 11.28 21.58 -5.85
N ALA A 273 11.05 22.61 -5.02
CA ALA A 273 12.02 23.68 -4.80
C ALA A 273 13.32 23.20 -4.11
N LEU A 274 13.25 22.19 -3.23
CA LEU A 274 14.44 21.58 -2.63
C LEU A 274 15.37 20.94 -3.68
N TYR A 275 14.84 20.56 -4.84
CA TYR A 275 15.60 19.99 -5.96
C TYR A 275 15.90 20.99 -7.08
N HIS A 276 15.44 22.24 -7.00
CA HIS A 276 15.47 23.20 -8.10
C HIS A 276 14.80 22.66 -9.39
N ALA A 277 13.64 22.00 -9.23
CA ALA A 277 12.92 21.30 -10.29
C ALA A 277 11.46 21.79 -10.45
N GLU A 278 11.15 23.01 -10.02
CA GLU A 278 9.79 23.55 -9.96
C GLU A 278 9.05 23.52 -11.30
N ASP A 279 9.78 23.58 -12.42
CA ASP A 279 9.25 23.49 -13.79
C ASP A 279 8.68 22.11 -14.17
N ARG A 280 8.95 21.09 -13.34
CA ARG A 280 8.52 19.70 -13.55
C ARG A 280 7.25 19.33 -12.78
N PHE A 281 6.76 20.21 -11.90
CA PHE A 281 5.48 20.02 -11.22
C PHE A 281 4.37 20.85 -11.87
N VAL A 282 3.30 20.19 -12.30
CA VAL A 282 2.13 20.79 -12.93
C VAL A 282 0.88 20.52 -12.07
N PRO A 283 0.50 21.45 -11.17
CA PRO A 283 -0.76 21.37 -10.46
C PRO A 283 -1.93 21.73 -11.39
N TYR A 284 -3.02 20.97 -11.32
CA TYR A 284 -4.23 21.24 -12.09
C TYR A 284 -5.47 21.07 -11.20
N TYR A 285 -6.22 22.16 -11.00
CA TYR A 285 -7.43 22.15 -10.17
C TYR A 285 -8.63 22.55 -11.01
N ARG A 286 -9.78 21.90 -10.78
CA ARG A 286 -11.04 22.30 -11.41
C ARG A 286 -12.22 22.25 -10.47
N SER A 287 -13.23 23.06 -10.82
CA SER A 287 -14.58 22.84 -10.30
C SER A 287 -15.24 21.74 -11.11
N ALA A 288 -15.33 20.54 -10.55
CA ALA A 288 -15.77 19.33 -11.24
C ALA A 288 -16.08 18.18 -10.26
N PRO A 289 -17.02 17.28 -10.58
CA PRO A 289 -17.23 16.06 -9.81
C PRO A 289 -15.99 15.13 -9.89
N HIS A 290 -16.02 13.99 -9.20
CA HIS A 290 -14.95 13.00 -9.26
C HIS A 290 -14.83 12.34 -10.66
N CYS A 291 -13.82 12.71 -11.46
CA CYS A 291 -13.74 12.31 -12.87
C CYS A 291 -12.34 12.49 -13.53
N TYR A 292 -12.21 11.97 -14.76
CA TYR A 292 -11.09 12.15 -15.67
C TYR A 292 -11.61 12.56 -17.06
N GLU A 293 -12.29 13.70 -17.10
CA GLU A 293 -12.97 14.28 -18.28
C GLU A 293 -12.02 14.68 -19.40
N LYS A 294 -12.57 14.97 -20.59
CA LYS A 294 -11.84 15.42 -21.80
C LYS A 294 -10.86 16.55 -21.49
N CYS A 295 -11.31 17.60 -20.80
CA CYS A 295 -10.45 18.73 -20.44
C CYS A 295 -9.34 18.39 -19.42
N THR A 296 -9.42 17.28 -18.67
CA THR A 296 -8.27 16.76 -17.90
C THR A 296 -7.37 15.93 -18.79
N ARG A 297 -7.96 15.03 -19.61
CA ARG A 297 -7.24 14.16 -20.54
C ARG A 297 -6.35 14.97 -21.48
N GLU A 298 -6.86 16.04 -22.06
CA GLU A 298 -6.11 16.95 -22.92
C GLU A 298 -4.90 17.60 -22.24
N GLN A 299 -5.02 17.98 -20.96
CA GLN A 299 -3.89 18.51 -20.19
C GLN A 299 -2.87 17.43 -19.89
N VAL A 300 -3.32 16.20 -19.61
CA VAL A 300 -2.42 15.08 -19.36
C VAL A 300 -1.69 14.65 -20.63
N TYR A 301 -2.32 14.68 -21.81
CA TYR A 301 -1.64 14.47 -23.08
C TYR A 301 -0.53 15.49 -23.30
N LYS A 302 -0.86 16.78 -23.13
CA LYS A 302 0.11 17.89 -23.25
C LYS A 302 1.28 17.71 -22.27
N PHE A 303 0.98 17.31 -21.03
CA PHE A 303 1.98 17.03 -20.00
C PHE A 303 2.94 15.90 -20.41
N PHE A 304 2.42 14.73 -20.84
CA PHE A 304 3.28 13.62 -21.23
C PHE A 304 4.04 13.90 -22.52
N CYS A 305 3.43 14.57 -23.51
CA CYS A 305 4.14 15.02 -24.70
C CYS A 305 5.32 15.92 -24.32
N LYS A 306 5.12 16.92 -23.46
CA LYS A 306 6.19 17.78 -22.95
C LYS A 306 7.27 16.98 -22.21
N ALA A 307 6.86 16.11 -21.26
CA ALA A 307 7.80 15.33 -20.45
C ALA A 307 8.67 14.37 -21.30
N PHE A 308 8.12 13.84 -22.39
CA PHE A 308 8.82 12.91 -23.28
C PHE A 308 9.48 13.55 -24.50
N GLY A 309 9.43 14.89 -24.61
CA GLY A 309 10.00 15.64 -25.74
C GLY A 309 9.28 15.38 -27.06
N ILE A 310 7.98 15.10 -27.03
CA ILE A 310 7.12 14.91 -28.20
C ILE A 310 6.43 16.24 -28.53
N THR A 311 6.45 16.62 -29.81
CA THR A 311 5.57 17.67 -30.32
C THR A 311 4.18 17.06 -30.50
N ASP A 312 3.19 17.50 -29.72
CA ASP A 312 1.82 16.99 -29.82
C ASP A 312 1.25 17.31 -31.22
N PRO A 313 0.90 16.29 -32.03
CA PRO A 313 0.39 16.52 -33.37
C PRO A 313 -1.09 16.96 -33.39
N TYR A 314 -1.77 16.98 -32.25
CA TYR A 314 -3.20 17.32 -32.16
C TYR A 314 -3.47 18.51 -31.24
N ASP A 315 -4.40 19.37 -31.64
CA ASP A 315 -4.98 20.40 -30.78
C ASP A 315 -6.21 19.84 -30.05
N GLY A 316 -5.96 19.07 -28.99
CA GLY A 316 -7.00 18.44 -28.16
C GLY A 316 -7.19 16.94 -28.38
N GLU A 317 -8.27 16.39 -27.85
CA GLU A 317 -8.59 14.97 -27.96
C GLU A 317 -9.24 14.63 -29.31
N VAL A 318 -8.79 13.54 -29.93
CA VAL A 318 -9.40 12.97 -31.14
C VAL A 318 -10.51 12.01 -30.70
N ASP A 319 -11.72 12.21 -31.24
CA ASP A 319 -12.84 11.31 -30.98
C ASP A 319 -12.65 10.02 -31.81
N ILE A 320 -12.64 8.87 -31.13
CA ILE A 320 -12.33 7.56 -31.73
C ILE A 320 -13.32 6.53 -31.19
N GLU A 321 -13.95 5.80 -32.10
CA GLU A 321 -14.78 4.65 -31.74
C GLU A 321 -13.91 3.39 -31.64
N VAL A 322 -13.96 2.76 -30.46
CA VAL A 322 -13.25 1.51 -30.19
C VAL A 322 -14.30 0.43 -29.92
N ASP A 323 -14.24 -0.66 -30.67
CA ASP A 323 -14.99 -1.88 -30.38
C ASP A 323 -14.58 -2.48 -29.03
N ILE A 324 -15.31 -2.12 -27.98
CA ILE A 324 -15.04 -2.55 -26.61
C ILE A 324 -15.20 -4.05 -26.37
N LEU A 325 -15.96 -4.77 -27.22
CA LEU A 325 -16.13 -6.22 -27.07
C LEU A 325 -14.87 -6.97 -27.47
N SER A 326 -14.11 -6.42 -28.42
CA SER A 326 -12.82 -6.99 -28.84
C SER A 326 -11.69 -6.80 -27.82
N LEU A 327 -11.91 -5.98 -26.79
CA LEU A 327 -10.88 -5.67 -25.79
C LEU A 327 -10.71 -6.78 -24.76
N THR A 328 -11.69 -7.67 -24.60
CA THR A 328 -11.71 -8.76 -23.62
C THR A 328 -11.65 -10.13 -24.30
N ILE A 329 -11.09 -11.11 -23.59
CA ILE A 329 -11.02 -12.52 -24.00
C ILE A 329 -11.93 -13.41 -23.14
N GLY A 330 -12.75 -12.82 -22.28
CA GLY A 330 -13.69 -13.54 -21.41
C GLY A 330 -13.06 -14.12 -20.14
N GLY A 331 -11.90 -13.61 -19.71
CA GLY A 331 -11.12 -14.15 -18.60
C GLY A 331 -9.81 -14.80 -19.05
N ILE A 332 -8.88 -14.99 -18.11
CA ILE A 332 -7.63 -15.73 -18.38
C ILE A 332 -7.96 -17.15 -18.89
N PRO A 333 -7.51 -17.54 -20.09
CA PRO A 333 -7.83 -18.85 -20.64
C PRO A 333 -7.27 -20.02 -19.81
N ASP A 334 -8.02 -21.11 -19.70
CA ASP A 334 -7.65 -22.25 -18.86
C ASP A 334 -6.37 -22.96 -19.34
N TYR A 335 -6.07 -22.90 -20.64
CA TYR A 335 -4.86 -23.52 -21.21
C TYR A 335 -3.56 -22.91 -20.70
N ILE A 336 -3.62 -21.72 -20.09
CA ILE A 336 -2.46 -21.01 -19.52
C ILE A 336 -2.05 -21.61 -18.16
N GLY A 337 -2.84 -22.54 -17.59
CA GLY A 337 -2.50 -23.19 -16.33
C GLY A 337 -2.60 -22.25 -15.13
N LYS A 338 -3.66 -21.45 -15.07
CA LYS A 338 -3.92 -20.51 -13.98
C LYS A 338 -4.26 -21.22 -12.66
N ILE A 339 -4.03 -20.52 -11.55
CA ILE A 339 -4.51 -20.90 -10.21
C ILE A 339 -6.03 -21.11 -10.21
N LYS A 340 -6.52 -21.92 -9.27
CA LYS A 340 -7.95 -22.23 -9.13
C LYS A 340 -8.69 -21.20 -8.28
N ASP A 341 -8.06 -20.75 -7.21
CA ASP A 341 -8.67 -19.87 -6.23
C ASP A 341 -7.63 -19.05 -5.45
N GLU A 342 -8.13 -18.18 -4.57
CA GLU A 342 -7.30 -17.29 -3.77
C GLU A 342 -6.45 -18.03 -2.72
N ALA A 343 -6.90 -19.18 -2.21
CA ALA A 343 -6.14 -19.93 -1.22
C ALA A 343 -4.89 -20.56 -1.85
N GLU A 344 -5.02 -21.09 -3.07
CA GLU A 344 -3.87 -21.57 -3.85
C GLU A 344 -2.88 -20.43 -4.14
N LEU A 345 -3.37 -19.25 -4.54
CA LEU A 345 -2.51 -18.08 -4.75
C LEU A 345 -1.75 -17.67 -3.49
N PHE A 346 -2.44 -17.67 -2.35
CA PHE A 346 -1.84 -17.32 -1.08
C PHE A 346 -0.73 -18.29 -0.70
N GLU A 347 -0.92 -19.60 -0.87
CA GLU A 347 0.15 -20.57 -0.57
C GLU A 347 1.37 -20.41 -1.49
N VAL A 348 1.17 -20.06 -2.77
CA VAL A 348 2.27 -19.67 -3.68
C VAL A 348 3.01 -18.44 -3.13
N ALA A 349 2.28 -17.36 -2.84
CA ALA A 349 2.87 -16.11 -2.35
C ALA A 349 3.60 -16.31 -1.02
N LYS A 350 3.00 -17.04 -0.08
CA LYS A 350 3.58 -17.41 1.22
C LYS A 350 4.83 -18.26 1.05
N GLY A 351 4.85 -19.20 0.11
CA GLY A 351 6.03 -19.98 -0.24
C GLY A 351 7.20 -19.10 -0.70
N ILE A 352 6.92 -18.16 -1.61
CA ILE A 352 7.91 -17.19 -2.12
C ILE A 352 8.44 -16.30 -0.97
N ILE A 353 7.53 -15.72 -0.17
CA ILE A 353 7.88 -14.88 0.98
C ILE A 353 8.78 -15.63 1.96
N LYS A 354 8.40 -16.85 2.36
CA LYS A 354 9.19 -17.67 3.29
C LYS A 354 10.56 -18.03 2.71
N SER A 355 10.62 -18.38 1.43
CA SER A 355 11.89 -18.68 0.76
C SER A 355 12.83 -17.47 0.75
N ASN A 356 12.32 -16.29 0.40
CA ASN A 356 13.12 -15.08 0.38
C ASN A 356 13.50 -14.59 1.77
N LEU A 357 12.60 -14.69 2.75
CA LEU A 357 12.89 -14.38 4.15
C LEU A 357 14.02 -15.28 4.70
N ALA A 358 14.06 -16.56 4.32
CA ALA A 358 15.11 -17.48 4.74
C ALA A 358 16.50 -17.10 4.21
N LYS A 359 16.59 -16.41 3.06
CA LYS A 359 17.85 -15.95 2.45
C LYS A 359 18.43 -14.71 3.11
N LEU A 360 17.63 -13.96 3.89
CA LEU A 360 18.08 -12.75 4.58
C LEU A 360 18.97 -13.09 5.78
N SER A 361 19.93 -12.21 6.06
CA SER A 361 20.71 -12.24 7.31
C SER A 361 19.83 -11.99 8.53
N ASP A 362 20.31 -12.38 9.72
CA ASP A 362 19.57 -12.13 10.96
C ASP A 362 19.43 -10.63 11.26
N GLU A 363 20.39 -9.80 10.83
CA GLU A 363 20.29 -8.35 10.92
C GLU A 363 19.16 -7.78 10.04
N GLU A 364 19.03 -8.26 8.80
CA GLU A 364 17.96 -7.87 7.89
C GLU A 364 16.58 -8.34 8.39
N LYS A 365 16.50 -9.59 8.88
CA LYS A 365 15.29 -10.11 9.53
C LYS A 365 14.93 -9.29 10.75
N ALA A 366 15.91 -8.93 11.59
CA ALA A 366 15.70 -8.09 12.75
C ALA A 366 15.22 -6.69 12.37
N LYS A 367 15.70 -6.10 11.27
CA LYS A 367 15.18 -4.81 10.76
C LYS A 367 13.71 -4.90 10.36
N ILE A 368 13.31 -5.98 9.70
CA ILE A 368 11.90 -6.24 9.34
C ILE A 368 11.06 -6.45 10.60
N ALA A 369 11.49 -7.33 11.51
CA ALA A 369 10.79 -7.64 12.74
C ALA A 369 10.68 -6.42 13.67
N ARG A 370 11.75 -5.65 13.85
CA ARG A 370 11.73 -4.39 14.62
C ARG A 370 10.69 -3.41 14.10
N ARG A 371 10.39 -3.41 12.80
CA ARG A 371 9.34 -2.54 12.23
C ARG A 371 7.94 -3.04 12.54
N VAL A 372 7.72 -4.37 12.51
CA VAL A 372 6.49 -4.99 13.05
C VAL A 372 6.32 -4.55 14.50
N TYR A 373 7.33 -4.79 15.36
CA TYR A 373 7.28 -4.48 16.79
C TYR A 373 7.25 -2.98 17.14
N ALA A 374 7.89 -2.11 16.33
CA ALA A 374 7.87 -0.66 16.55
C ALA A 374 6.50 -0.06 16.24
N LEU A 375 5.75 -0.66 15.31
CA LEU A 375 4.37 -0.29 14.99
C LEU A 375 3.35 -1.00 15.90
N ASP A 376 3.71 -2.17 16.45
CA ASP A 376 3.01 -2.86 17.54
C ASP A 376 3.23 -2.20 18.91
N ARG A 377 3.88 -1.03 18.97
CA ARG A 377 4.11 -0.31 20.23
C ARG A 377 2.84 0.23 20.91
N ASP A 378 1.67 -0.01 20.34
CA ASP A 378 0.41 0.24 21.04
C ASP A 378 -0.50 -1.00 21.25
N TYR A 379 -0.22 -2.18 20.69
CA TYR A 379 -0.96 -3.41 21.03
C TYR A 379 -0.06 -4.65 20.87
N CYS A 380 -0.17 -5.61 21.80
CA CYS A 380 0.40 -6.96 21.71
C CYS A 380 1.93 -7.12 21.70
N LEU A 381 2.58 -6.81 22.83
CA LEU A 381 3.65 -7.72 23.27
C LEU A 381 2.97 -9.00 23.77
N ASP A 382 3.14 -10.10 23.05
CA ASP A 382 3.08 -11.42 23.64
C ASP A 382 4.25 -11.52 24.64
N ILE A 383 3.93 -11.25 25.89
CA ILE A 383 4.83 -11.21 27.04
C ILE A 383 5.21 -12.63 27.52
N SER A 384 4.84 -13.67 26.77
CA SER A 384 5.18 -15.07 27.06
C SER A 384 6.68 -15.37 27.10
N TYR A 385 7.54 -14.46 26.62
CA TYR A 385 8.99 -14.57 26.78
C TYR A 385 9.50 -14.13 28.17
N ILE A 386 8.63 -13.75 29.10
CA ILE A 386 8.98 -13.64 30.52
C ILE A 386 8.94 -15.05 31.13
N VAL A 387 10.07 -15.77 31.05
CA VAL A 387 10.27 -16.94 31.90
C VAL A 387 10.61 -16.43 33.30
N THR A 388 9.64 -16.48 34.21
CA THR A 388 9.87 -16.28 35.66
C THR A 388 10.21 -17.62 36.30
N GLU A 389 11.41 -17.77 36.85
CA GLU A 389 11.65 -18.79 37.87
C GLU A 389 11.36 -18.20 39.25
N ILE A 390 10.64 -18.94 40.09
CA ILE A 390 10.40 -18.60 41.49
C ILE A 390 11.43 -19.37 42.32
N ASP A 391 12.38 -18.66 42.92
CA ASP A 391 13.22 -19.23 43.98
C ASP A 391 12.52 -19.02 45.33
N ALA A 392 12.06 -20.12 45.92
CA ALA A 392 11.27 -20.15 47.15
C ALA A 392 12.12 -20.32 48.43
N GLN A 393 13.41 -20.00 48.44
CA GLN A 393 14.25 -20.35 49.60
C GLN A 393 14.25 -19.40 50.80
N ASN A 394 13.67 -18.19 50.77
CA ASN A 394 13.79 -17.27 51.94
C ASN A 394 12.58 -16.35 52.21
N GLY A 395 11.36 -16.74 51.82
CA GLY A 395 10.16 -15.90 52.05
C GLY A 395 10.20 -14.53 51.36
N LYS A 396 11.03 -14.42 50.31
CA LYS A 396 11.24 -13.20 49.52
C LYS A 396 11.10 -13.55 48.05
N THR A 397 10.01 -13.12 47.42
CA THR A 397 9.77 -13.35 45.99
C THR A 397 10.78 -12.55 45.19
N THR A 398 11.72 -13.23 44.54
CA THR A 398 12.67 -12.61 43.62
C THR A 398 12.25 -12.94 42.19
N ILE A 399 11.71 -11.96 41.48
CA ILE A 399 11.33 -12.11 40.07
C ILE A 399 12.58 -11.83 39.24
N LYS A 400 13.17 -12.86 38.64
CA LYS A 400 14.19 -12.69 37.59
C LYS A 400 13.49 -12.54 36.25
N LEU A 401 13.76 -11.42 35.57
CA LEU A 401 13.38 -11.24 34.18
C LEU A 401 14.50 -11.84 33.33
N GLY A 402 14.17 -12.72 32.39
CA GLY A 402 15.16 -13.31 31.49
C GLY A 402 15.93 -12.24 30.73
N GLU A 403 17.25 -12.40 30.60
CA GLU A 403 18.04 -11.55 29.71
C GLU A 403 17.56 -11.74 28.27
N CYS A 404 17.37 -10.63 27.56
CA CYS A 404 17.23 -10.62 26.11
C CYS A 404 18.39 -11.45 25.53
N PRO A 405 18.15 -12.41 24.61
CA PRO A 405 19.20 -13.29 24.13
C PRO A 405 20.32 -12.48 23.44
N LYS A 406 21.39 -12.27 24.21
CA LYS A 406 22.79 -11.92 23.91
C LYS A 406 23.11 -10.79 22.91
N ASN A 407 24.00 -9.93 23.41
CA ASN A 407 24.87 -8.94 22.76
C ASN A 407 24.23 -7.66 22.22
N THR A 408 23.72 -6.83 23.13
CA THR A 408 23.54 -5.38 22.90
C THR A 408 24.85 -4.58 22.99
N GLU A 409 25.96 -5.16 23.47
CA GLU A 409 27.25 -4.48 23.61
C GLU A 409 28.04 -4.36 22.29
N ASP A 410 27.86 -5.27 21.32
CA ASP A 410 28.49 -5.17 19.99
C ASP A 410 27.74 -4.24 19.02
N MET A 411 26.57 -3.72 19.40
CA MET A 411 25.73 -2.92 18.49
C MET A 411 25.98 -1.41 18.54
N GLY A 412 26.85 -0.91 19.44
CA GLY A 412 27.22 0.52 19.46
C GLY A 412 26.05 1.50 19.63
N ILE A 413 24.96 1.09 20.31
CA ILE A 413 23.76 1.91 20.50
C ILE A 413 23.65 2.36 21.96
N GLU A 414 23.93 3.64 22.22
CA GLU A 414 23.43 4.32 23.41
C GLU A 414 21.90 4.52 23.26
N TYR A 415 21.11 3.70 23.94
CA TYR A 415 19.65 3.79 23.94
C TYR A 415 19.16 4.97 24.80
N TYR A 416 18.67 6.04 24.18
CA TYR A 416 17.81 7.03 24.84
C TYR A 416 16.34 6.61 24.78
N HIS A 417 16.01 5.50 25.46
CA HIS A 417 14.70 5.28 26.10
C HIS A 417 14.80 4.00 26.94
N THR A 418 15.20 4.19 28.19
CA THR A 418 15.22 3.16 29.23
C THR A 418 13.80 2.62 29.43
N TYR A 419 13.55 1.41 28.97
CA TYR A 419 12.61 0.52 29.64
C TYR A 419 13.20 0.27 31.04
N ASN A 420 12.65 0.90 32.07
CA ASN A 420 13.11 0.63 33.42
C ASN A 420 12.51 -0.70 33.89
N ILE A 421 13.14 -1.79 33.43
CA ILE A 421 12.85 -3.17 33.79
C ILE A 421 12.71 -3.33 35.31
N ALA A 422 13.46 -2.56 36.11
CA ALA A 422 13.36 -2.56 37.56
C ALA A 422 12.07 -1.90 38.08
N ASP A 423 11.54 -0.87 37.43
CA ASP A 423 10.27 -0.23 37.82
C ASP A 423 9.07 -1.09 37.45
N ASP A 424 9.08 -1.74 36.28
CA ASP A 424 8.02 -2.67 35.90
C ASP A 424 8.07 -3.95 36.75
N ALA A 425 9.25 -4.46 37.12
CA ALA A 425 9.39 -5.54 38.09
C ALA A 425 8.84 -5.18 39.48
N LYS A 426 9.13 -3.94 39.96
CA LYS A 426 8.54 -3.43 41.22
C LYS A 426 7.03 -3.30 41.14
N ARG A 427 6.48 -2.89 39.98
CA ARG A 427 5.03 -2.79 39.76
C ARG A 427 4.37 -4.16 39.76
N VAL A 428 4.93 -5.16 39.07
CA VAL A 428 4.41 -6.53 39.10
C VAL A 428 4.47 -7.10 40.51
N SER A 429 5.60 -6.94 41.22
CA SER A 429 5.71 -7.37 42.62
C SER A 429 4.69 -6.66 43.53
N GLY A 430 4.49 -5.35 43.35
CA GLY A 430 3.47 -4.58 44.05
C GLY A 430 2.05 -5.08 43.77
N LEU A 431 1.73 -5.39 42.51
CA LEU A 431 0.43 -5.92 42.09
C LEU A 431 0.17 -7.33 42.64
N VAL A 432 1.17 -8.22 42.63
CA VAL A 432 1.07 -9.56 43.25
C VAL A 432 0.81 -9.43 44.75
N ASN A 433 1.52 -8.55 45.45
CA ASN A 433 1.30 -8.30 46.87
C ASN A 433 -0.10 -7.72 47.14
N LEU A 434 -0.57 -6.81 46.28
CA LEU A 434 -1.89 -6.20 46.38
C LEU A 434 -3.01 -7.23 46.15
N MET A 435 -2.87 -8.10 45.14
CA MET A 435 -3.81 -9.18 44.85
C MET A 435 -3.84 -10.23 45.97
N ASN A 436 -2.69 -10.57 46.54
CA ASN A 436 -2.61 -11.47 47.69
C ASN A 436 -3.21 -10.87 48.97
N ALA A 437 -3.08 -9.55 49.16
CA ALA A 437 -3.67 -8.85 50.31
C ALA A 437 -5.19 -8.68 50.17
N TYR A 438 -5.70 -8.64 48.95
CA TYR A 438 -7.13 -8.44 48.63
C TYR A 438 -7.63 -9.49 47.64
N PRO A 439 -7.73 -10.78 48.05
CA PRO A 439 -8.02 -11.90 47.14
C PRO A 439 -9.42 -11.86 46.51
N ASN A 440 -10.34 -11.07 47.06
CA ASN A 440 -11.71 -10.90 46.54
C ASN A 440 -11.95 -9.54 45.86
N ALA A 441 -10.89 -8.75 45.61
CA ALA A 441 -11.02 -7.46 44.96
C ALA A 441 -11.02 -7.60 43.42
N TYR A 442 -11.86 -6.81 42.78
CA TYR A 442 -11.88 -6.68 41.32
C TYR A 442 -10.83 -5.65 40.89
N PHE A 443 -9.97 -6.05 39.96
CA PHE A 443 -8.93 -5.18 39.40
C PHE A 443 -9.29 -4.83 37.96
N SER A 444 -9.44 -3.54 37.65
CA SER A 444 -9.60 -3.05 36.29
C SER A 444 -8.33 -2.32 35.85
N ALA A 445 -7.87 -2.60 34.63
CA ALA A 445 -6.69 -1.97 34.06
C ALA A 445 -6.79 -1.92 32.53
N SER A 446 -6.10 -0.97 31.90
CA SER A 446 -6.05 -0.83 30.43
C SER A 446 -4.61 -0.60 29.94
N GLY A 447 -4.37 -0.89 28.66
CA GLY A 447 -3.07 -0.72 28.00
C GLY A 447 -1.94 -1.50 28.69
N LYS A 448 -0.77 -0.87 28.86
CA LYS A 448 0.42 -1.47 29.49
C LYS A 448 0.14 -2.04 30.90
N THR A 449 -0.79 -1.46 31.65
CA THR A 449 -1.11 -1.92 33.02
C THR A 449 -1.90 -3.22 33.02
N ALA A 450 -2.74 -3.46 32.00
CA ALA A 450 -3.51 -4.71 31.89
C ALA A 450 -2.59 -5.93 31.71
N ALA A 451 -1.60 -5.79 30.83
CA ALA A 451 -0.53 -6.77 30.63
C ALA A 451 0.24 -7.13 31.92
N LEU A 452 0.59 -6.12 32.74
CA LEU A 452 1.28 -6.34 34.02
C LEU A 452 0.38 -6.98 35.09
N VAL A 453 -0.92 -6.66 35.09
CA VAL A 453 -1.94 -7.27 35.97
C VAL A 453 -2.16 -8.73 35.61
N GLU A 454 -2.21 -9.08 34.32
CA GLU A 454 -2.35 -10.46 33.85
C GLU A 454 -1.14 -11.32 34.22
N ILE A 455 0.07 -10.77 34.09
CA ILE A 455 1.30 -11.41 34.58
C ILE A 455 1.20 -11.61 36.10
N ALA A 456 0.86 -10.57 36.87
CA ALA A 456 0.77 -10.66 38.32
C ALA A 456 -0.25 -11.71 38.79
N ALA A 457 -1.39 -11.83 38.10
CA ALA A 457 -2.44 -12.80 38.42
C ALA A 457 -1.98 -14.26 38.29
N LYS A 458 -1.04 -14.57 37.39
CA LYS A 458 -0.46 -15.92 37.24
C LYS A 458 0.34 -16.39 38.47
N TYR A 459 0.74 -15.46 39.34
CA TYR A 459 1.61 -15.72 40.49
C TYR A 459 1.00 -15.29 41.84
N ALA A 460 -0.22 -14.77 41.84
CA ALA A 460 -1.00 -14.53 43.06
C ALA A 460 -1.63 -15.84 43.57
N ASN A 461 -1.89 -15.95 44.87
CA ASN A 461 -2.46 -17.16 45.48
C ASN A 461 -3.85 -17.45 44.87
N PRO A 462 -4.12 -18.69 44.42
CA PRO A 462 -5.34 -19.02 43.70
C PRO A 462 -6.48 -19.20 44.70
N VAL A 463 -7.18 -18.11 45.02
CA VAL A 463 -8.54 -18.18 45.55
C VAL A 463 -9.38 -17.16 44.79
N ASN A 464 -10.01 -17.63 43.71
CA ASN A 464 -11.03 -16.96 42.89
C ASN A 464 -10.64 -15.60 42.27
N LEU A 465 -9.61 -15.58 41.42
CA LEU A 465 -9.46 -14.52 40.41
C LEU A 465 -10.38 -14.82 39.23
N GLN A 466 -11.53 -14.15 39.16
CA GLN A 466 -12.34 -14.07 37.96
C GLN A 466 -11.98 -12.77 37.23
N LEU A 467 -11.17 -12.86 36.18
CA LEU A 467 -10.81 -11.74 35.32
C LEU A 467 -11.86 -11.59 34.22
N ASP A 468 -12.80 -10.66 34.41
CA ASP A 468 -13.70 -10.27 33.33
C ASP A 468 -13.02 -9.20 32.47
N ALA A 469 -12.62 -9.59 31.26
CA ALA A 469 -12.13 -8.65 30.25
C ALA A 469 -13.32 -7.91 29.63
N VAL A 470 -13.36 -6.60 29.79
CA VAL A 470 -14.29 -5.71 29.07
C VAL A 470 -13.54 -5.17 27.86
N ASP A 471 -14.06 -5.42 26.65
CA ASP A 471 -13.51 -4.79 25.45
C ASP A 471 -13.86 -3.29 25.39
N ALA A 472 -13.21 -2.56 24.49
CA ALA A 472 -13.36 -1.11 24.35
C ALA A 472 -14.75 -0.63 23.86
N SER A 473 -15.73 -1.51 23.68
CA SER A 473 -17.08 -1.20 23.21
C SER A 473 -18.19 -1.39 24.25
N GLY A 474 -17.89 -1.96 25.43
CA GLY A 474 -18.85 -2.06 26.54
C GLY A 474 -19.99 -3.07 26.33
N VAL A 475 -19.82 -4.08 25.46
CA VAL A 475 -20.81 -5.16 25.27
C VAL A 475 -20.32 -6.47 25.89
N PHE A 476 -21.19 -7.12 26.67
CA PHE A 476 -20.95 -8.36 27.43
C PHE A 476 -21.10 -9.62 26.55
N ILE A 477 -20.22 -10.61 26.71
CA ILE A 477 -20.37 -11.97 26.14
C ILE A 477 -21.01 -12.90 27.19
N PRO A 478 -22.21 -13.48 26.98
CA PRO A 478 -22.89 -14.25 28.03
C PRO A 478 -22.43 -15.71 28.11
N GLY A 479 -21.83 -16.06 29.25
CA GLY A 479 -21.68 -17.39 29.82
C GLY A 479 -21.53 -17.24 31.34
N CYS A 480 -22.60 -17.53 32.07
CA CYS A 480 -22.82 -17.37 33.53
C CYS A 480 -23.33 -15.99 34.03
N ALA A 481 -24.65 -15.91 34.16
CA ALA A 481 -25.52 -15.19 35.11
C ALA A 481 -25.30 -13.69 35.47
N LEU A 482 -26.43 -12.99 35.53
CA LEU A 482 -26.61 -11.53 35.60
C LEU A 482 -27.27 -11.14 36.94
N VAL A 483 -27.09 -9.85 37.31
CA VAL A 483 -27.96 -8.91 38.08
C VAL A 483 -27.73 -8.65 39.61
N SER A 484 -27.24 -7.43 39.89
CA SER A 484 -27.74 -6.37 40.82
C SER A 484 -27.59 -6.46 42.35
N CYS A 485 -27.05 -5.40 43.01
CA CYS A 485 -27.82 -4.25 43.58
C CYS A 485 -26.95 -3.28 44.45
N ASN A 486 -27.06 -1.98 44.16
CA ASN A 486 -27.20 -0.80 45.05
C ASN A 486 -26.12 -0.25 46.03
N ASN A 487 -26.05 1.10 45.98
CA ASN A 487 -25.56 2.13 46.93
C ASN A 487 -24.04 2.29 47.01
N LEU A 488 -23.42 3.46 46.78
CA LEU A 488 -23.76 4.87 47.00
C LEU A 488 -23.15 5.76 45.90
#